data_AF-A0A958XPC6-F1
#
_entry.id   AF-A0A958XPC6-F1
#
_cell.length_a   1.000
_cell.length_b   1.000
_cell.length_c   1.000
_cell.angle_alpha   90.00
_cell.angle_beta   90.00
_cell.angle_gamma   90.00
#
_symmetry.space_group_name_H-M   'P 1'
#
loop_
_entity.id
_entity.type
_entity.pdbx_description
1 polymer ?
#
loop_
_entity_poly.entity_id
_entity_poly.type
_entity_poly.pdbx_seq_one_letter_code
_entity_poly.pdbx_strand_id
1 'polypeptide(L)'
;MLKHLRYNFRIHKILRRLAKQRVKTVFQPGNIWLIEYAVEDNEETDALLKTCFMRGWVEPLKDSVPMQKLGPDGSLPKGNLFESHAPVWKLTDSGWAIIQRRHFFMILGLIVALTSVILTFNP
;
A
#
# COMPACT_ATOMS: atom_id res chain seq x y z
N MET A 1 -24.68 -1.60 2.10
CA MET A 1 -23.96 -1.15 0.88
C MET A 1 -22.94 -0.04 1.16
N LEU A 2 -23.34 1.11 1.72
CA LEU A 2 -22.44 2.26 1.93
C LEU A 2 -21.21 1.97 2.82
N LYS A 3 -21.38 1.14 3.87
CA LYS A 3 -20.28 0.73 4.77
C LYS A 3 -19.17 -0.04 4.05
N HIS A 4 -19.53 -0.97 3.17
CA HIS A 4 -18.58 -1.72 2.35
C HIS A 4 -17.83 -0.82 1.37
N LEU A 5 -18.53 0.14 0.76
CA LEU A 5 -17.91 1.10 -0.16
C LEU A 5 -16.87 1.95 0.56
N ARG A 6 -17.21 2.46 1.76
CA ARG A 6 -16.32 3.25 2.61
C ARG A 6 -15.09 2.44 3.03
N TYR A 7 -15.28 1.17 3.39
CA TYR A 7 -14.19 0.27 3.76
C TYR A 7 -13.25 0.01 2.58
N ASN A 8 -13.78 -0.29 1.39
CA ASN A 8 -12.97 -0.47 0.18
C ASN A 8 -12.20 0.80 -0.20
N PHE A 9 -12.79 1.98 0.02
CA PHE A 9 -12.09 3.24 -0.18
C PHE A 9 -10.92 3.41 0.78
N ARG A 10 -11.08 3.03 2.06
CA ARG A 10 -9.99 3.04 3.06
C ARG A 10 -8.85 2.11 2.65
N ILE A 11 -9.16 0.89 2.22
CA ILE A 11 -8.18 -0.06 1.67
C ILE A 11 -7.43 0.57 0.50
N HIS A 12 -8.14 1.11 -0.49
CA HIS A 12 -7.50 1.70 -1.67
C HIS A 12 -6.57 2.87 -1.29
N LYS A 13 -6.97 3.69 -0.31
CA LYS A 13 -6.14 4.77 0.23
C LYS A 13 -4.87 4.23 0.90
N ILE A 14 -4.96 3.15 1.68
CA ILE A 14 -3.81 2.52 2.32
C ILE A 14 -2.87 1.91 1.29
N LEU A 15 -3.37 1.13 0.33
CA LEU A 15 -2.53 0.55 -0.72
C LEU A 15 -1.79 1.64 -1.51
N ARG A 16 -2.46 2.77 -1.80
CA ARG A 16 -1.83 3.92 -2.46
C ARG A 16 -0.82 4.67 -1.58
N ARG A 17 -0.98 4.67 -0.25
CA ARG A 17 0.05 5.18 0.69
C ARG A 17 1.25 4.24 0.73
N LEU A 18 1.01 2.93 0.82
CA LEU A 18 2.05 1.90 0.81
C LEU A 18 2.87 1.97 -0.48
N ALA A 19 2.23 2.15 -1.64
CA ALA A 19 2.90 2.33 -2.92
C ALA A 19 3.83 3.57 -3.00
N LYS A 20 3.67 4.53 -2.09
CA LYS A 20 4.52 5.73 -2.00
C LYS A 20 5.64 5.60 -0.97
N GLN A 21 5.66 4.55 -0.15
CA GLN A 21 6.74 4.33 0.79
C GLN A 21 8.06 4.19 0.03
N ARG A 22 9.08 4.89 0.52
CA ARG A 22 10.42 4.82 -0.04
C ARG A 22 11.46 5.00 1.05
N VAL A 23 12.58 4.31 0.91
CA VAL A 23 13.75 4.56 1.74
C VAL A 23 14.40 5.85 1.22
N LYS A 24 14.41 6.90 2.04
CA LYS A 24 15.02 8.19 1.69
C LYS A 24 16.54 8.14 1.82
N THR A 25 17.01 7.59 2.94
CA THR A 25 18.43 7.46 3.25
C THR A 25 18.65 6.34 4.26
N VAL A 26 19.91 5.93 4.40
CA VAL A 26 20.36 4.97 5.40
C VAL A 26 21.34 5.69 6.33
N PHE A 27 20.98 5.80 7.60
CA PHE A 27 21.85 6.45 8.59
C PHE A 27 22.96 5.51 9.08
N GLN A 28 24.15 6.08 9.21
CA GLN A 28 25.32 5.47 9.85
C GLN A 28 25.60 6.19 11.18
N PRO A 29 26.07 5.49 12.23
CA PRO A 29 26.29 4.05 12.32
C PRO A 29 24.98 3.26 12.55
N GLY A 30 24.91 2.01 12.09
CA GLY A 30 23.79 1.09 12.40
C GLY A 30 22.85 0.75 11.24
N ASN A 31 23.11 1.23 10.02
CA ASN A 31 22.32 0.92 8.81
C ASN A 31 20.81 1.13 8.99
N ILE A 32 20.42 2.22 9.65
CA ILE A 32 19.01 2.50 9.98
C ILE A 32 18.32 3.10 8.75
N TRP A 33 17.23 2.48 8.30
CA TRP A 33 16.46 2.98 7.17
C TRP A 33 15.53 4.12 7.57
N LEU A 34 15.69 5.27 6.92
CA LEU A 34 14.71 6.34 7.00
C LEU A 34 13.64 6.13 5.92
N ILE A 35 12.45 5.71 6.34
CA ILE A 35 11.31 5.47 5.44
C ILE A 35 10.45 6.73 5.36
N GLU A 36 10.35 7.33 4.18
CA GLU A 36 9.39 8.38 3.88
C GLU A 36 8.01 7.80 3.58
N TYR A 37 6.98 8.58 3.92
CA TYR A 37 5.57 8.20 3.76
C TYR A 37 5.23 6.86 4.42
N ALA A 38 5.91 6.55 5.52
CA ALA A 38 5.62 5.37 6.30
C ALA A 38 4.12 5.33 6.66
N VAL A 39 3.49 4.17 6.43
CA VAL A 39 2.11 3.97 6.82
C VAL A 39 2.03 4.04 8.35
N GLU A 40 1.06 4.80 8.86
CA GLU A 40 0.89 4.99 10.30
C GLU A 40 0.64 3.66 11.00
N ASP A 41 1.39 3.43 12.07
CA ASP A 41 1.17 2.32 12.99
C ASP A 41 0.05 2.72 13.97
N ASN A 42 -1.17 2.30 13.64
CA ASN A 42 -2.39 2.42 14.45
C ASN A 42 -3.27 1.19 14.21
N GLU A 43 -4.19 0.90 15.15
CA GLU A 43 -5.02 -0.32 15.13
C GLU A 43 -5.89 -0.41 13.87
N GLU A 44 -6.45 0.70 13.41
CA GLU A 44 -7.28 0.74 12.20
C GLU A 44 -6.46 0.32 10.96
N THR A 45 -5.24 0.84 10.85
CA THR A 45 -4.35 0.60 9.71
C THR A 45 -3.77 -0.80 9.74
N ASP A 46 -3.44 -1.31 10.93
CA ASP A 46 -3.03 -2.69 11.13
C ASP A 46 -4.12 -3.68 10.69
N ALA A 47 -5.37 -3.47 11.12
CA ALA A 47 -6.50 -4.30 10.70
C ALA A 47 -6.70 -4.28 9.17
N LEU A 48 -6.53 -3.11 8.54
CA LEU A 48 -6.63 -2.96 7.08
C LEU A 48 -5.47 -3.64 6.35
N LEU A 49 -4.24 -3.53 6.85
CA LEU A 49 -3.06 -4.18 6.28
C LEU A 49 -3.14 -5.71 6.41
N LYS A 50 -3.56 -6.23 7.57
CA LYS A 50 -3.85 -7.66 7.76
C LYS A 50 -4.92 -8.17 6.80
N THR A 51 -5.96 -7.37 6.55
CA THR A 51 -6.97 -7.71 5.54
C THR A 51 -6.36 -7.75 4.13
N CYS A 52 -5.49 -6.80 3.79
CA CYS A 52 -4.77 -6.82 2.51
C CYS A 52 -3.83 -8.02 2.39
N PHE A 53 -3.18 -8.42 3.49
CA PHE A 53 -2.31 -9.59 3.56
C PHE A 53 -3.09 -10.89 3.31
N MET A 54 -4.23 -11.06 3.98
CA MET A 54 -5.12 -12.21 3.75
C MET A 54 -5.62 -12.31 2.30
N ARG A 55 -5.70 -11.18 1.60
CA ARG A 55 -6.08 -11.12 0.17
C ARG A 55 -4.90 -11.24 -0.79
N GLY A 56 -3.68 -11.36 -0.28
CA GLY A 56 -2.44 -11.45 -1.06
C GLY A 56 -2.02 -10.14 -1.73
N TRP A 57 -2.56 -8.99 -1.30
CA TRP A 57 -2.27 -7.67 -1.89
C TRP A 57 -1.01 -7.03 -1.32
N VAL A 58 -0.58 -7.48 -0.15
CA VAL A 58 0.65 -7.08 0.52
C VAL A 58 1.35 -8.31 1.08
N GLU A 59 2.66 -8.22 1.21
CA GLU A 59 3.51 -9.24 1.80
C GLU A 59 4.47 -8.59 2.80
N PRO A 60 4.86 -9.27 3.90
CA PRO A 60 5.91 -8.78 4.76
C PRO A 60 7.26 -8.90 4.04
N LEU A 61 8.01 -7.80 3.97
CA LEU A 61 9.40 -7.82 3.52
C LEU A 61 10.31 -8.47 4.57
N LYS A 62 9.99 -8.24 5.85
CA LYS A 62 10.63 -8.85 7.01
C LYS A 62 9.67 -8.79 8.21
N ASP A 63 9.52 -9.89 8.93
CA ASP A 63 8.42 -10.08 9.90
C ASP A 63 8.57 -9.34 11.23
N SER A 64 9.73 -8.76 11.51
CA SER A 64 9.98 -8.00 12.74
C SER A 64 11.16 -7.07 12.57
N VAL A 65 10.90 -5.85 12.08
CA VAL A 65 11.93 -4.81 11.98
C VAL A 65 11.77 -3.88 13.18
N PRO A 66 12.86 -3.56 13.89
CA PRO A 66 12.81 -2.56 14.95
C PRO A 66 12.50 -1.19 14.33
N MET A 67 11.50 -0.50 14.86
CA MET A 67 10.98 0.75 14.33
C MET A 67 10.83 1.82 15.42
N GLN A 68 10.89 3.07 14.98
CA GLN A 68 10.47 4.21 15.79
C GLN A 68 9.97 5.34 14.91
N LYS A 69 9.06 6.14 15.45
CA LYS A 69 8.52 7.33 14.79
C LYS A 69 9.46 8.51 15.07
N LEU A 70 9.66 9.35 14.06
CA LEU A 70 10.36 10.63 14.25
C LEU A 70 9.52 11.55 15.14
N GLY A 71 10.19 12.47 15.84
CA GLY A 71 9.51 13.57 16.53
C GLY A 71 8.73 14.44 15.55
N PRO A 72 7.77 15.25 16.03
CA PRO A 72 6.98 16.16 15.20
C PRO A 72 7.86 17.14 14.40
N ASP A 73 9.04 17.47 14.92
CA ASP A 73 10.02 18.35 14.29
C ASP A 73 10.95 17.61 13.31
N GLY A 74 10.72 16.32 13.05
CA GLY A 74 11.60 15.46 12.24
C GLY A 74 12.92 15.08 12.94
N SER A 75 13.06 15.42 14.22
CA SER A 75 14.23 15.05 15.03
C SER A 75 14.22 13.56 15.36
N LEU A 76 15.42 12.98 15.45
CA LEU A 76 15.60 11.63 15.96
C LEU A 76 15.24 11.62 17.46
N PRO A 77 14.55 10.56 17.93
CA PRO A 77 14.20 10.43 19.35
C PRO A 77 15.47 10.41 20.21
N LYS A 78 15.48 11.23 21.26
CA LYS A 78 16.59 11.29 22.24
C LYS A 78 16.40 10.17 23.27
N GLY A 79 16.70 8.93 22.89
CA GLY A 79 16.48 7.76 23.75
C GLY A 79 16.76 6.44 23.04
N ASN A 80 16.05 5.38 23.45
CA ASN A 80 16.13 4.09 22.78
C ASN A 80 15.62 4.24 21.34
N LEU A 81 16.47 3.94 20.35
CA LEU A 81 16.23 4.20 18.92
C LEU A 81 15.14 3.29 18.30
N PHE A 82 14.68 2.29 19.05
CA PHE A 82 13.69 1.33 18.61
C PHE A 82 12.81 0.93 19.81
N GLU A 83 11.53 1.26 19.74
CA GLU A 83 10.55 0.96 20.80
C GLU A 83 9.49 -0.05 20.35
N SER A 84 9.31 -0.22 19.04
CA SER A 84 8.34 -1.17 18.49
C SER A 84 8.97 -2.10 17.47
N HIS A 85 8.35 -3.27 17.31
CA HIS A 85 8.66 -4.22 16.26
C HIS A 85 7.41 -4.41 15.40
N ALA A 86 7.55 -4.16 14.11
CA ALA A 86 6.46 -4.35 13.17
C ALA A 86 6.99 -4.93 11.85
N PRO A 87 6.15 -5.64 11.08
CA PRO A 87 6.50 -6.05 9.74
C PRO A 87 6.56 -4.83 8.81
N VAL A 88 7.61 -4.76 7.98
CA VAL A 88 7.64 -3.83 6.86
C VAL A 88 6.80 -4.43 5.74
N TRP A 89 5.68 -3.80 5.39
CA TRP A 89 4.82 -4.27 4.32
C TRP A 89 5.35 -3.84 2.94
N LYS A 90 5.32 -4.77 1.99
CA LYS A 90 5.57 -4.53 0.57
C LYS A 90 4.28 -4.80 -0.21
N LEU A 91 4.07 -4.02 -1.28
CA LEU A 91 2.96 -4.23 -2.20
C LEU A 91 3.29 -5.35 -3.20
N THR A 92 2.38 -6.30 -3.39
CA THR A 92 2.50 -7.36 -4.39
C THR A 92 2.00 -6.89 -5.76
N ASP A 93 2.22 -7.67 -6.82
CA ASP A 93 1.69 -7.39 -8.15
C ASP A 93 0.15 -7.32 -8.17
N SER A 94 -0.51 -8.16 -7.35
CA SER A 94 -1.96 -8.15 -7.21
C SER A 94 -2.44 -6.88 -6.49
N GLY A 95 -1.70 -6.40 -5.48
CA GLY A 95 -1.94 -5.11 -4.82
C GLY A 95 -1.81 -3.93 -5.78
N TRP A 96 -0.80 -3.95 -6.66
CA TRP A 96 -0.62 -2.95 -7.72
C TRP A 96 -1.79 -2.93 -8.71
N ALA A 97 -2.28 -4.09 -9.14
CA ALA A 97 -3.40 -4.20 -10.08
C ALA A 97 -4.69 -3.52 -9.57
N ILE A 98 -4.90 -3.53 -8.25
CA ILE A 98 -6.04 -2.89 -7.58
C ILE A 98 -5.91 -1.37 -7.56
N ILE A 99 -4.70 -0.86 -7.34
CA ILE A 99 -4.45 0.58 -7.37
C ILE A 99 -4.69 1.13 -8.78
N GLN A 100 -4.15 0.46 -9.80
CA GLN A 100 -4.24 0.92 -11.20
C GLN A 100 -5.59 0.61 -11.86
N ARG A 101 -6.49 -0.10 -11.15
CA ARG A 101 -7.78 -0.57 -11.69
C ARG A 101 -7.60 -1.30 -13.03
N ARG A 102 -6.54 -2.11 -13.17
CA ARG A 102 -6.17 -2.75 -14.45
C ARG A 102 -7.35 -3.53 -15.07
N HIS A 103 -8.17 -4.15 -14.25
CA HIS A 103 -9.39 -4.84 -14.69
C HIS A 103 -10.40 -3.93 -15.39
N PHE A 104 -10.55 -2.68 -14.96
CA PHE A 104 -11.47 -1.73 -15.59
C PHE A 104 -11.07 -1.42 -17.03
N PHE A 105 -9.78 -1.16 -17.27
CA PHE A 105 -9.27 -0.89 -18.62
C PHE A 105 -9.35 -2.12 -19.52
N MET A 106 -9.12 -3.32 -19.00
CA MET A 106 -9.29 -4.55 -19.78
C MET A 106 -10.75 -4.75 -20.20
N ILE A 107 -11.71 -4.56 -19.29
CA ILE A 107 -13.14 -4.66 -19.60
C ILE A 107 -13.56 -3.57 -20.59
N LEU A 108 -13.10 -2.34 -20.41
CA LEU A 108 -13.42 -1.24 -21.32
C LEU A 108 -12.86 -1.50 -22.73
N GLY A 109 -11.62 -1.98 -22.84
CA GLY A 109 -11.03 -2.38 -24.11
C GLY A 109 -11.81 -3.50 -24.79
N LEU A 110 -12.27 -4.50 -24.02
CA LEU A 110 -13.11 -5.58 -24.53
C LEU A 110 -14.46 -5.06 -25.07
N ILE A 111 -15.12 -4.14 -24.34
CA ILE A 111 -16.38 -3.53 -24.77
C ILE A 111 -16.17 -2.77 -26.08
N VAL A 112 -15.13 -1.92 -26.16
CA VAL A 112 -14.82 -1.13 -27.36
C VAL A 112 -14.57 -2.05 -28.56
N ALA A 113 -13.80 -3.13 -28.37
CA ALA A 113 -13.54 -4.13 -29.41
C ALA A 113 -14.84 -4.79 -29.90
N LEU A 114 -15.70 -5.24 -28.98
CA LEU A 114 -17.00 -5.83 -29.33
C LEU A 114 -17.91 -4.83 -30.07
N THR A 115 -17.99 -3.58 -29.60
CA THR A 115 -18.80 -2.55 -30.29
C THR A 115 -18.27 -2.23 -31.68
N SER A 116 -16.94 -2.21 -31.87
CA SER A 116 -16.33 -1.96 -33.17
C SER A 116 -16.67 -3.07 -34.17
N VAL A 117 -16.64 -4.32 -33.71
CA VAL A 117 -17.04 -5.47 -34.54
C VAL A 117 -18.53 -5.35 -34.91
N ILE A 118 -19.40 -5.10 -33.93
CA ILE A 118 -20.85 -4.98 -34.19
C ILE A 118 -21.15 -3.86 -35.19
N LEU A 119 -20.56 -2.67 -35.03
CA LEU A 119 -20.75 -1.55 -35.96
C LEU A 119 -20.21 -1.82 -37.36
N THR A 120 -19.16 -2.65 -37.49
CA THR A 120 -18.60 -3.03 -38.79
C THR A 120 -19.50 -4.02 -39.52
N PHE A 121 -20.14 -4.94 -38.79
CA PHE A 121 -21.01 -5.97 -39.35
C PHE A 121 -22.50 -5.57 -39.45
N ASN A 122 -22.93 -4.52 -38.74
CA ASN A 122 -24.23 -3.86 -38.88
C ASN A 122 -24.01 -2.36 -39.22
N PRO A 123 -23.84 -2.01 -40.52
CA PRO A 123 -23.71 -0.62 -40.94
C PRO A 123 -24.98 0.21 -40.68
#